data_AF-A0A0F9GWQ0-F1
#
_entry.id   AF-A0A0F9GWQ0-F1
#
_cell.length_a   1.000
_cell.length_b   1.000
_cell.length_c   1.000
_cell.angle_alpha   90.00
_cell.angle_beta   90.00
_cell.angle_gamma   90.00
#
_symmetry.space_group_name_H-M   'P 1'
#
loop_
_entity.id
_entity.type
_entity.pdbx_description
1 polymer ?
#
loop_
_entity_poly.entity_id
_entity_poly.type
_entity_poly.pdbx_seq_one_letter_code
_entity_poly.pdbx_strand_id
1 'polypeptide(L)' 'MTDEKPTCPVCKLTTVRYRVRTNSYICIRCGHQWPKK' A
#
# COMPACT_ATOMS: atom_id res chain seq x y z
N MET A 1 18.50 0.38 -8.25
CA MET A 1 17.30 -0.44 -8.01
C MET A 1 16.24 0.47 -7.43
N THR A 2 15.37 1.02 -8.27
CA THR A 2 14.31 1.93 -7.84
C THR A 2 13.13 1.07 -7.42
N ASP A 3 13.05 0.72 -6.13
CA ASP A 3 11.90 0.03 -5.54
C ASP A 3 10.71 1.01 -5.61
N GLU A 4 9.81 0.80 -6.57
CA GLU A 4 8.59 1.59 -6.71
C GLU A 4 7.70 1.36 -5.48
N LYS A 5 7.89 2.24 -4.48
CA LYS A 5 7.12 2.15 -3.24
C LYS A 5 5.63 2.30 -3.54
N PRO A 6 4.80 1.34 -3.11
CA PRO A 6 3.37 1.40 -3.36
C PRO A 6 2.78 2.63 -2.70
N THR A 7 2.07 3.43 -3.49
CA THR A 7 1.43 4.67 -3.02
C THR A 7 -0.06 4.43 -2.84
N CYS A 8 -0.62 4.98 -1.76
CA CYS A 8 -2.05 4.87 -1.52
C CYS A 8 -2.86 5.68 -2.54
N PRO A 9 -3.85 5.09 -3.22
CA PRO A 9 -4.66 5.81 -4.21
C PRO A 9 -5.59 6.86 -3.58
N VAL A 10 -5.91 6.74 -2.29
CA VAL A 10 -6.83 7.65 -1.59
C VAL A 10 -6.10 8.87 -1.06
N CYS A 11 -5.09 8.66 -0.23
CA CYS A 11 -4.37 9.75 0.42
C CYS A 11 -3.06 10.14 -0.26
N LYS A 12 -2.70 9.47 -1.37
CA LYS A 12 -1.48 9.71 -2.16
C LYS A 12 -0.18 9.64 -1.35
N LEU A 13 -0.20 8.94 -0.22
CA LEU A 13 0.98 8.71 0.61
C LEU A 13 1.64 7.38 0.30
N THR A 14 2.96 7.34 0.39
CA THR A 14 3.80 6.14 0.33
C THR A 14 3.82 5.35 1.65
N THR A 15 3.12 5.84 2.68
CA THR A 15 3.03 5.19 4.00
C THR A 15 2.02 4.03 3.98
N VAL A 16 2.45 2.92 3.39
CA VAL A 16 1.63 1.72 3.22
C VAL A 16 2.34 0.51 3.83
N ARG A 17 1.56 -0.45 4.34
CA ARG A 17 2.03 -1.75 4.80
C ARG A 17 1.60 -2.82 3.82
N TYR A 18 2.51 -3.70 3.47
CA TYR A 18 2.18 -4.90 2.71
C TYR A 18 1.70 -6.00 3.67
N ARG A 19 0.53 -6.56 3.40
CA ARG A 19 -0.01 -7.74 4.08
C ARG A 19 0.25 -8.97 3.23
N VAL A 20 1.25 -9.76 3.63
CA VAL A 20 1.66 -10.99 2.94
C VAL A 20 0.52 -12.02 2.88
N ARG A 21 -0.24 -12.17 3.98
CA ARG A 21 -1.32 -13.16 4.09
C ARG A 21 -2.43 -12.97 3.04
N THR A 22 -2.72 -11.73 2.68
CA THR A 22 -3.80 -11.37 1.75
C THR A 22 -3.26 -10.82 0.43
N ASN A 23 -1.94 -10.85 0.23
CA ASN A 23 -1.24 -10.25 -0.90
C ASN A 23 -1.78 -8.84 -1.26
N SER A 24 -1.92 -7.99 -0.25
CA SER A 24 -2.57 -6.68 -0.40
C SER A 24 -1.81 -5.59 0.34
N TYR A 25 -1.86 -4.36 -0.15
CA TYR A 25 -1.38 -3.19 0.55
C TYR A 25 -2.49 -2.57 1.40
N ILE A 26 -2.13 -2.05 2.57
CA ILE A 26 -3.00 -1.24 3.40
C ILE A 26 -2.30 0.07 3.74
N CYS A 27 -2.98 1.19 3.57
CA CYS A 27 -2.46 2.49 3.99
C CYS A 27 -2.54 2.63 5.51
N ILE A 28 -1.43 3.00 6.15
CA ILE A 28 -1.43 3.24 7.61
C ILE A 28 -2.21 4.51 7.96
N ARG A 29 -2.24 5.49 7.04
CA ARG A 29 -2.84 6.81 7.31
C ARG A 29 -4.36 6.83 7.18
N CYS A 30 -4.89 6.26 6.10
CA CYS A 30 -6.33 6.27 5.82
C CYS A 30 -7.02 4.91 6.00
N GLY A 31 -6.25 3.84 6.24
CA GLY A 31 -6.80 2.48 6.39
C GLY A 31 -7.27 1.82 5.09
N HIS A 32 -7.20 2.52 3.94
CA HIS A 32 -7.59 1.96 2.66
C HIS A 32 -6.74 0.73 2.30
N GLN A 33 -7.36 -0.34 1.84
CA GLN A 33 -6.70 -1.59 1.46
C GLN A 33 -6.94 -1.89 -0.03
N TRP A 34 -5.88 -2.25 -0.76
CA TRP A 34 -5.94 -2.61 -2.18
C TRP A 34 -5.03 -3.79 -2.51
N PRO A 35 -5.37 -4.65 -3.48
CA PRO A 35 -4.56 -5.81 -3.84
C PRO A 35 -3.20 -5.39 -4.44
N LYS A 36 -2.17 -6.20 -4.19
CA LYS A 36 -0.90 -6.14 -4.91
C LYS A 36 -1.10 -6.88 -6.24
N LYS A 37 -1.12 -6.14 -7.36
CA LYS A 37 -1.09 -6.72 -8.71
C LYS A 37 0.29 -7.31 -9.00
#